data_AF-A0A6L8HW48-F1
#
_entry.id   AF-A0A6L8HW48-F1
#
_cell.length_a   1.000
_cell.length_b   1.000
_cell.length_c   1.000
_cell.angle_alpha   90.00
_cell.angle_beta   90.00
_cell.angle_gamma   90.00
#
_symmetry.space_group_name_H-M   'P 1'
#
loop_
_entity.id
_entity.type
_entity.pdbx_description
1 polymer ?
#
loop_
_entity_poly.entity_id
_entity_poly.type
_entity_poly.pdbx_seq_one_letter_code
_entity_poly.pdbx_strand_id
1 'polypeptide(L)'
;MDRGVRHPARGLAGDEEAPDGARRSRERAVGLRAQRVPGGGAPDRGRRATALRRGVTEAGINRLALHAVHEALGATFRMRGGWRLPESYGDGEDEYARLRSSAVAFDRSDRTRLLVSGTDAGAVLGAVFG
;
A
#
# COMPACT_ATOMS: atom_id res chain seq x y z
N MET A 1 -22.06 34.37 -14.72
CA MET A 1 -23.32 33.68 -14.41
C MET A 1 -23.01 32.19 -14.39
N ASP A 2 -22.79 31.67 -13.19
CA ASP A 2 -22.35 30.30 -12.92
C ASP A 2 -23.56 29.35 -12.88
N ARG A 3 -23.49 28.22 -13.60
CA ARG A 3 -24.53 27.17 -13.59
C ARG A 3 -23.92 25.92 -12.94
N GLY A 4 -23.90 25.93 -11.61
CA GLY A 4 -23.60 24.76 -10.80
C GLY A 4 -24.66 23.68 -10.98
N VAL A 5 -24.25 22.53 -11.51
CA VAL A 5 -25.06 21.31 -11.54
C VAL A 5 -24.99 20.67 -10.15
N ARG A 6 -26.12 20.65 -9.45
CA ARG A 6 -26.30 19.96 -8.16
C ARG A 6 -26.78 18.53 -8.43
N HIS A 7 -26.07 17.53 -7.94
CA HIS A 7 -26.59 16.17 -7.82
C HIS A 7 -27.29 16.01 -6.45
N PRO A 8 -28.55 15.54 -6.39
CA PRO A 8 -29.20 15.27 -5.11
C PRO A 8 -28.71 13.94 -4.52
N ALA A 9 -28.15 14.01 -3.31
CA ALA A 9 -27.94 12.84 -2.45
C ALA A 9 -29.31 12.37 -1.92
N ARG A 10 -29.69 11.12 -2.24
CA ARG A 10 -30.87 10.48 -1.70
C ARG A 10 -30.48 9.78 -0.40
N GLY A 11 -31.03 10.25 0.71
CA GLY A 11 -30.83 9.65 2.03
C GLY A 11 -31.54 8.31 2.18
N LEU A 12 -30.96 7.46 3.03
CA LEU A 12 -31.65 6.37 3.71
C LEU A 12 -31.34 6.53 5.20
N ALA A 13 -32.38 6.86 5.98
CA ALA A 13 -32.49 6.41 7.37
C ALA A 13 -32.38 4.87 7.34
N GLY A 14 -31.72 4.18 8.26
CA GLY A 14 -31.60 4.42 9.69
C GLY A 14 -32.26 3.22 10.34
N ASP A 15 -31.49 2.14 10.54
CA ASP A 15 -31.84 1.03 11.42
C ASP A 15 -30.59 0.68 12.22
N GLU A 16 -30.64 1.03 13.50
CA GLU A 16 -29.65 0.75 14.52
C GLU A 16 -30.00 -0.61 15.15
N GLU A 17 -29.17 -1.62 14.95
CA GLU A 17 -29.14 -2.78 15.84
C GLU A 17 -27.72 -3.38 15.90
N ALA A 18 -27.17 -3.41 17.10
CA ALA A 18 -25.97 -4.14 17.52
C ALA A 18 -26.19 -4.60 18.98
N PRO A 19 -25.43 -5.56 19.55
CA PRO A 19 -24.33 -6.34 18.97
C PRO A 19 -24.32 -7.85 19.36
N ASP A 20 -23.25 -8.51 18.88
CA ASP A 20 -22.47 -9.57 19.53
C ASP A 20 -22.60 -11.02 19.00
N GLY A 21 -21.45 -11.69 18.85
CA GLY A 21 -21.38 -13.11 18.53
C GLY A 21 -20.36 -13.56 17.49
N ALA A 22 -19.12 -13.09 17.59
CA ALA A 22 -17.88 -13.77 17.15
C ALA A 22 -18.00 -14.99 16.21
N ARG A 23 -17.90 -14.79 14.88
CA ARG A 23 -17.52 -15.89 13.94
C ARG A 23 -16.56 -15.43 12.83
N ARG A 24 -15.29 -15.41 13.21
CA ARG A 24 -14.11 -15.88 12.43
C ARG A 24 -14.02 -15.42 10.97
N SER A 25 -13.54 -14.20 10.78
CA SER A 25 -12.86 -13.78 9.56
C SER A 25 -11.53 -14.53 9.44
N ARG A 26 -11.52 -15.69 8.77
CA ARG A 26 -10.29 -16.25 8.20
C ARG A 26 -9.94 -15.42 6.98
N GLU A 27 -9.32 -14.26 7.21
CA GLU A 27 -8.50 -13.64 6.16
C GLU A 27 -7.40 -14.62 5.81
N ARG A 28 -7.48 -15.19 4.61
CA ARG A 28 -6.37 -15.92 4.00
C ARG A 28 -5.28 -14.89 3.77
N ALA A 29 -4.38 -14.73 4.74
CA ALA A 29 -3.11 -14.08 4.54
C ALA A 29 -2.44 -14.76 3.35
N VAL A 30 -2.41 -14.07 2.21
CA VAL A 30 -1.54 -14.41 1.08
C VAL A 30 -0.13 -14.55 1.68
N GLY A 31 0.40 -15.77 1.63
CA GLY A 31 1.43 -16.26 2.54
C GLY A 31 2.69 -15.39 2.58
N LEU A 32 2.74 -14.46 3.53
CA LEU A 32 3.98 -13.87 4.01
C LEU A 32 4.70 -14.96 4.80
N ARG A 33 5.69 -15.60 4.19
CA ARG A 33 6.62 -16.47 4.93
C ARG A 33 7.33 -15.59 5.96
N ALA A 34 7.06 -15.83 7.24
CA ALA A 34 7.81 -15.22 8.33
C ALA A 34 9.30 -15.59 8.17
N GLN A 35 10.15 -14.60 7.94
CA GLN A 35 11.58 -14.80 8.12
C GLN A 35 11.87 -14.76 9.62
N ARG A 36 12.25 -15.92 10.17
CA ARG A 36 12.73 -16.02 11.55
C ARG A 36 14.21 -15.69 11.56
N VAL A 37 14.58 -14.53 12.08
CA VAL A 37 15.99 -14.20 12.38
C VAL A 37 16.27 -14.76 13.79
N PRO A 38 17.14 -15.77 13.95
CA PRO A 38 17.52 -16.24 15.27
C PRO A 38 18.27 -15.13 16.01
N GLY A 39 17.92 -14.90 17.29
CA GLY A 39 18.71 -14.04 18.17
C GLY A 39 20.03 -14.74 18.51
N GLY A 40 21.13 -14.27 17.92
CA GLY A 40 22.47 -14.78 18.22
C GLY A 40 23.57 -14.05 17.47
N GLY A 41 24.34 -13.23 18.20
CA GLY A 41 25.69 -12.76 17.85
C GLY A 41 25.79 -11.76 16.70
N ALA A 42 26.51 -10.66 16.91
CA ALA A 42 26.83 -9.68 15.87
C ALA A 42 27.51 -10.35 14.66
N PRO A 43 27.04 -10.12 13.42
CA PRO A 43 27.67 -10.74 12.25
C PRO A 43 29.02 -10.08 11.93
N ASP A 44 30.01 -10.93 11.67
CA ASP A 44 31.31 -10.58 11.11
C ASP A 44 31.13 -9.76 9.81
N ARG A 45 31.68 -8.53 9.81
CA ARG A 45 31.63 -7.58 8.68
C ARG A 45 32.61 -8.02 7.60
N GLY A 46 32.26 -9.07 6.87
CA GLY A 46 33.20 -9.69 5.95
C GLY A 46 32.58 -10.45 4.81
N ARG A 47 31.62 -9.89 4.05
CA ARG A 47 31.41 -10.33 2.66
C ARG A 47 30.60 -9.36 1.79
N ARG A 48 31.16 -9.12 0.61
CA ARG A 48 30.77 -8.19 -0.45
C ARG A 48 29.36 -8.46 -0.99
N ALA A 49 28.47 -7.47 -0.90
CA ALA A 49 27.22 -7.45 -1.67
C ALA A 49 27.47 -6.79 -3.04
N THR A 50 28.08 -7.53 -3.97
CA THR A 50 28.24 -7.07 -5.34
C THR A 50 27.26 -7.80 -6.26
N ALA A 51 26.48 -7.01 -6.99
CA ALA A 51 25.70 -7.33 -8.19
C ALA A 51 24.38 -8.10 -8.02
N LEU A 52 23.27 -7.35 -8.04
CA LEU A 52 22.09 -7.75 -8.81
C LEU A 52 21.32 -6.52 -9.31
N ARG A 53 21.83 -5.86 -10.37
CA ARG A 53 21.01 -4.95 -11.18
C ARG A 53 20.56 -5.74 -12.41
N ARG A 54 19.54 -6.59 -12.26
CA ARG A 54 18.83 -7.15 -13.43
C ARG A 54 18.06 -6.01 -14.08
N GLY A 55 18.26 -5.82 -15.38
CA GLY A 55 17.39 -4.97 -16.20
C GLY A 55 15.95 -5.45 -16.11
N VAL A 56 15.01 -4.51 -15.98
CA VAL A 56 13.57 -4.82 -15.92
C VAL A 56 13.06 -4.98 -17.35
N THR A 57 12.72 -6.20 -17.76
CA THR A 57 11.93 -6.47 -18.97
C THR A 57 10.45 -6.31 -18.64
N GLU A 58 9.56 -6.10 -19.62
CA GLU A 58 8.11 -5.95 -19.39
C GLU A 58 7.48 -7.16 -18.65
N ALA A 59 7.98 -8.36 -18.91
CA ALA A 59 7.59 -9.59 -18.20
C ALA A 59 8.03 -9.61 -16.71
N GLY A 60 8.88 -8.68 -16.29
CA GLY A 60 9.37 -8.50 -14.92
C GLY A 60 8.84 -7.26 -14.21
N ILE A 61 7.83 -6.57 -14.76
CA ILE A 61 7.21 -5.39 -14.14
C ILE A 61 6.06 -5.84 -13.24
N ASN A 62 6.16 -5.52 -11.94
CA ASN A 62 5.11 -5.78 -10.98
C ASN A 62 3.91 -4.82 -11.21
N ARG A 63 2.69 -5.32 -11.00
CA ARG A 63 1.45 -4.54 -11.06
C ARG A 63 0.74 -4.58 -9.72
N LEU A 64 0.07 -3.49 -9.37
CA LEU A 64 -0.76 -3.42 -8.17
C LEU A 64 -1.96 -4.38 -8.28
N ALA A 65 -2.45 -4.87 -7.14
CA ALA A 65 -3.66 -5.71 -7.12
C ALA A 65 -4.88 -4.97 -7.70
N LEU A 66 -4.94 -3.64 -7.54
CA LEU A 66 -5.99 -2.78 -8.07
C LEU A 66 -5.67 -2.19 -9.45
N HIS A 67 -4.71 -2.77 -10.20
CA HIS A 67 -4.28 -2.20 -11.49
C HIS A 67 -5.42 -1.97 -12.48
N ALA A 68 -6.33 -2.94 -12.62
CA ALA A 68 -7.48 -2.82 -13.52
C ALA A 68 -8.46 -1.72 -13.08
N VAL A 69 -8.59 -1.48 -11.76
CA VAL A 69 -9.41 -0.37 -11.23
C VAL A 69 -8.78 0.96 -11.62
N HIS A 70 -7.46 1.09 -11.50
CA HIS A 70 -6.74 2.28 -11.91
C HIS A 70 -6.89 2.55 -13.41
N GLU A 71 -6.78 1.51 -14.26
CA GLU A 71 -7.01 1.62 -15.70
C GLU A 71 -8.44 2.09 -16.02
N ALA A 72 -9.45 1.52 -15.35
CA ALA A 72 -10.85 1.91 -15.54
C ALA A 72 -11.14 3.35 -15.11
N LEU A 73 -10.42 3.88 -14.12
CA LEU A 73 -10.51 5.26 -13.66
C LEU A 73 -9.70 6.25 -14.52
N GLY A 74 -9.01 5.78 -15.57
CA GLY A 74 -8.25 6.64 -16.48
C GLY A 74 -6.85 6.98 -15.99
N ALA A 75 -6.25 6.16 -15.13
CA ALA A 75 -4.90 6.41 -14.66
C ALA A 75 -3.88 6.41 -15.80
N THR A 76 -2.99 7.41 -15.78
CA THR A 76 -1.69 7.33 -16.42
C THR A 76 -0.73 6.57 -15.50
N PHE A 77 0.26 5.89 -16.07
CA PHE A 77 1.15 5.02 -15.29
C PHE A 77 2.63 5.36 -15.50
N ARG A 78 3.39 5.31 -14.41
CA ARG A 78 4.84 5.45 -14.40
C ARG A 78 5.53 4.19 -13.89
N MET A 79 6.76 3.97 -14.36
CA MET A 79 7.64 2.93 -13.81
C MET A 79 8.42 3.45 -12.62
N ARG A 80 8.37 2.73 -11.50
CA ARG A 80 9.21 3.02 -10.33
C ARG A 80 9.61 1.74 -9.60
N GLY A 81 10.90 1.51 -9.44
CA GLY A 81 11.41 0.37 -8.65
C GLY A 81 10.93 -1.00 -9.13
N GLY A 82 10.70 -1.16 -10.44
CA GLY A 82 10.16 -2.40 -11.01
C GLY A 82 8.64 -2.55 -10.89
N TRP A 83 7.90 -1.50 -10.50
CA TRP A 83 6.44 -1.47 -10.45
C TRP A 83 5.85 -0.52 -11.49
N ARG A 84 4.71 -0.91 -12.07
CA ARG A 84 3.80 -0.03 -12.83
C ARG A 84 2.79 0.58 -11.89
N LEU A 85 2.93 1.87 -11.61
CA LEU A 85 2.14 2.58 -10.60
C LEU A 85 1.33 3.72 -11.25
N PRO A 86 0.11 3.99 -10.76
CA PRO A 86 -0.65 5.15 -11.21
C PRO A 86 0.10 6.44 -10.86
N GLU A 87 0.16 7.37 -11.80
CA GLU A 87 0.82 8.68 -11.66
C GLU A 87 -0.20 9.82 -11.52
N SER A 88 -1.20 9.86 -12.39
CA SER A 88 -2.35 10.78 -12.32
C SER A 88 -3.59 10.13 -12.93
N TYR A 89 -4.78 10.66 -12.64
CA TYR A 89 -6.08 10.34 -13.25
C TYR A 89 -6.62 11.49 -14.10
N GLY A 90 -5.82 12.54 -14.29
CA GLY A 90 -6.14 13.72 -15.08
C GLY A 90 -5.08 14.81 -14.87
N ASP A 91 -5.54 15.99 -14.46
CA ASP A 91 -4.68 17.13 -14.10
C ASP A 91 -4.08 16.93 -12.70
N GLY A 92 -2.76 16.76 -12.63
CA GLY A 92 -2.05 16.54 -11.38
C GLY A 92 -2.10 17.72 -10.39
N GLU A 93 -2.23 18.97 -10.87
CA GLU A 93 -2.34 20.14 -10.00
C GLU A 93 -3.74 20.23 -9.37
N ASP A 94 -4.81 19.96 -10.14
CA ASP A 94 -6.18 19.87 -9.58
C ASP A 94 -6.26 18.69 -8.59
N GLU A 95 -5.70 17.52 -8.93
CA GLU A 95 -5.61 16.39 -8.02
C GLU A 95 -4.91 16.80 -6.71
N TYR A 96 -3.78 17.50 -6.77
CA TYR A 96 -3.07 17.98 -5.59
C TYR A 96 -3.90 18.99 -4.78
N ALA A 97 -4.59 19.93 -5.43
CA ALA A 97 -5.48 20.87 -4.75
C ALA A 97 -6.64 20.15 -4.03
N ARG A 98 -7.19 19.10 -4.64
CA ARG A 98 -8.23 18.24 -4.05
C ARG A 98 -7.70 17.46 -2.84
N LEU A 99 -6.47 16.94 -2.90
CA LEU A 99 -5.82 16.27 -1.76
C LEU A 99 -5.79 17.16 -0.50
N ARG A 100 -5.69 18.48 -0.67
CA ARG A 100 -5.60 19.45 0.44
C ARG A 100 -6.94 19.95 0.97
N SER A 101 -7.98 19.85 0.17
CA SER A 101 -9.29 20.44 0.46
C SER A 101 -10.40 19.40 0.67
N SER A 102 -10.13 18.12 0.40
CA SER A 102 -11.11 17.04 0.44
C SER A 102 -10.49 15.73 0.93
N ALA A 103 -11.33 14.71 1.15
CA ALA A 103 -10.90 13.34 1.37
C ALA A 103 -10.55 12.66 0.05
N VAL A 104 -9.49 11.85 0.07
CA VAL A 104 -8.87 11.22 -1.10
C VAL A 104 -8.30 9.86 -0.73
N ALA A 105 -8.23 8.95 -1.72
CA ALA A 105 -7.72 7.59 -1.54
C ALA A 105 -6.39 7.39 -2.28
N PHE A 106 -5.46 6.67 -1.64
CA PHE A 106 -4.17 6.31 -2.24
C PHE A 106 -3.97 4.80 -2.22
N ASP A 107 -3.53 4.22 -3.34
CA ASP A 107 -3.04 2.85 -3.37
C ASP A 107 -1.57 2.81 -2.92
N ARG A 108 -1.32 2.12 -1.81
CA ARG A 108 0.01 1.94 -1.20
C ARG A 108 0.41 0.48 -1.14
N SER A 109 -0.20 -0.34 -1.98
CA SER A 109 0.05 -1.78 -2.03
C SER A 109 1.44 -2.11 -2.57
N ASP A 110 2.16 -1.15 -3.16
CA ASP A 110 3.59 -1.28 -3.52
C ASP A 110 4.53 -1.29 -2.31
N ARG A 111 4.03 -0.93 -1.12
CA ARG A 111 4.85 -0.85 0.08
C ARG A 111 5.06 -2.22 0.72
N THR A 112 6.33 -2.50 1.02
CA THR A 112 6.70 -3.60 1.90
C THR A 112 6.01 -3.45 3.26
N ARG A 113 5.44 -4.55 3.75
CA ARG A 113 4.87 -4.65 5.09
C ARG A 113 5.68 -5.66 5.89
N LEU A 114 6.10 -5.29 7.10
CA LEU A 114 6.85 -6.15 8.00
C LEU A 114 6.06 -6.33 9.29
N LEU A 115 5.89 -7.57 9.73
CA LEU A 115 5.38 -7.91 11.05
C LEU A 115 6.55 -8.39 11.91
N VAL A 116 6.81 -7.67 13.01
CA VAL A 116 7.85 -8.02 13.99
C VAL A 116 7.15 -8.48 15.26
N SER A 117 7.59 -9.60 15.84
CA SER A 117 6.98 -10.20 17.03
C SER A 117 8.05 -10.83 17.93
N GLY A 118 7.72 -10.99 19.21
CA GLY A 118 8.66 -11.45 20.25
C GLY A 118 8.81 -10.42 21.37
N THR A 119 9.32 -10.84 22.53
CA THR A 119 9.52 -9.99 23.72
C THR A 119 10.45 -8.81 23.44
N ASP A 120 11.39 -8.99 22.53
CA ASP A 120 12.45 -8.00 22.26
C ASP A 120 12.14 -7.13 21.03
N ALA A 121 10.93 -7.21 20.45
CA ALA A 121 10.58 -6.51 19.22
C ALA A 121 10.81 -4.99 19.30
N GLY A 122 10.49 -4.38 20.45
CA GLY A 122 10.74 -2.95 20.68
C GLY A 122 12.23 -2.60 20.71
N ALA A 123 13.06 -3.42 21.36
CA ALA A 123 14.50 -3.22 21.41
C ALA A 123 15.14 -3.35 20.02
N VAL A 124 14.70 -4.33 19.23
CA VAL A 124 15.17 -4.52 17.85
C VAL A 124 14.80 -3.32 16.98
N LEU A 125 13.54 -2.86 17.02
CA LEU A 125 13.12 -1.69 16.26
C LEU A 125 13.86 -0.42 16.70
N GLY A 126 14.07 -0.25 18.01
CA GLY A 126 14.84 0.87 18.56
C GLY A 126 16.30 0.86 18.09
N ALA A 127 16.96 -0.29 18.04
CA ALA A 127 18.34 -0.38 17.57
C ALA A 127 18.51 -0.09 16.06
N VAL A 128 17.44 -0.24 15.27
CA VAL A 128 17.47 0.00 13.81
C VAL A 128 17.05 1.42 13.45
N PHE A 129 16.11 2.02 14.19
CA PHE A 129 15.45 3.28 13.83
C PHE A 129 15.58 4.42 14.86
N GLY A 130 16.16 4.17 16.03
CA GLY A 130 16.46 5.18 17.05
C GLY A 130 17.83 5.80 16.87
#